data_AF-A0A420ZBN1-F1
#
_entry.id   AF-A0A420ZBN1-F1
#
_cell.length_a   1.000
_cell.length_b   1.000
_cell.length_c   1.000
_cell.angle_alpha   90.00
_cell.angle_beta   90.00
_cell.angle_gamma   90.00
#
_symmetry.space_group_name_H-M   'P 1'
#
loop_
_entity.id
_entity.type
_entity.pdbx_description
1 polymer ?
#
loop_
_entity_poly.entity_id
_entity_poly.type
_entity_poly.pdbx_seq_one_letter_code
_entity_poly.pdbx_strand_id
1 'polypeptide(L)' 'MEEDKVRDIEKKIADLKARWPAHSVPPSMWQKLEDLDDELEEAKKAGDSPLSE' A
#
# COMPACT_ATOMS: atom_id res chain seq x y z
N MET A 1 -2.60 12.68 -11.39
CA MET A 1 -2.43 12.95 -9.94
C MET A 1 -2.76 11.72 -9.10
N GLU A 2 -3.73 10.88 -9.48
CA GLU A 2 -3.95 9.58 -8.80
C GLU A 2 -2.80 8.57 -8.99
N GLU A 3 -2.18 8.54 -10.17
CA GLU A 3 -1.00 7.70 -10.43
C GLU A 3 0.19 8.04 -9.52
N ASP A 4 0.36 9.32 -9.19
CA ASP A 4 1.40 9.77 -8.26
C ASP A 4 1.13 9.24 -6.84
N LYS A 5 -0.13 9.16 -6.42
CA LYS A 5 -0.53 8.63 -5.11
C LYS A 5 -0.24 7.13 -5.03
N VAL A 6 -0.62 6.36 -6.05
CA VAL A 6 -0.33 4.91 -6.12
C VAL A 6 1.18 4.66 -6.01
N ARG A 7 1.99 5.38 -6.79
CA ARG A 7 3.45 5.23 -6.79
C ARG A 7 4.10 5.60 -5.45
N ASP A 8 3.56 6.59 -4.75
CA ASP A 8 4.04 6.98 -3.42
C ASP A 8 3.75 5.88 -2.38
N ILE A 9 2.56 5.30 -2.44
CA ILE A 9 2.15 4.20 -1.56
C ILE A 9 2.98 2.93 -1.86
N GLU A 10 3.19 2.56 -3.13
CA GLU A 10 4.07 1.43 -3.50
C GLU A 10 5.49 1.60 -2.95
N LYS A 11 6.05 2.82 -3.04
CA LYS A 11 7.36 3.13 -2.47
C LYS A 11 7.38 2.95 -0.95
N LYS A 12 6.35 3.41 -0.24
CA LYS A 12 6.24 3.24 1.21
C LYS A 12 6.15 1.77 1.60
N ILE A 13 5.37 0.97 0.86
CA ILE A 13 5.26 -0.48 1.08
C ILE A 13 6.61 -1.16 0.85
N ALA A 14 7.33 -0.81 -0.22
CA ALA A 14 8.64 -1.38 -0.54
C ALA A 14 9.70 -1.02 0.50
N ASP A 15 9.74 0.24 0.97
CA ASP A 15 10.64 0.66 2.06
C ASP A 15 10.30 -0.05 3.37
N LEU A 16 9.00 -0.17 3.68
CA LEU A 16 8.51 -0.86 4.88
C LEU A 16 8.92 -2.34 4.85
N LYS A 17 8.69 -3.04 3.73
CA LYS A 17 9.11 -4.44 3.52
C LYS A 17 10.63 -4.59 3.52
N ALA A 18 11.39 -3.66 2.96
CA ALA A 18 12.85 -3.70 2.98
C ALA A 18 13.43 -3.57 4.40
N ARG A 19 12.71 -2.90 5.29
CA ARG A 19 13.04 -2.76 6.72
C ARG A 19 12.51 -3.90 7.59
N TRP A 20 11.82 -4.88 7.02
CA TRP A 20 11.26 -5.98 7.79
C TRP A 20 12.34 -6.89 8.38
N PRO A 21 12.28 -7.20 9.69
CA PRO A 21 13.17 -8.17 10.29
C PRO A 21 12.82 -9.56 9.76
N ALA A 22 13.80 -10.27 9.17
CA ALA A 22 13.63 -11.58 8.51
C ALA A 22 13.03 -12.69 9.38
N HIS A 23 13.01 -12.51 10.70
CA HIS A 23 12.51 -13.50 11.65
C HIS A 23 11.42 -12.99 12.59
N SER A 24 11.11 -11.69 12.60
CA SER A 24 10.22 -11.13 13.62
C SER A 24 9.60 -9.83 13.14
N VAL A 25 8.70 -9.91 12.17
CA VAL A 25 7.93 -8.73 11.77
C VAL A 25 6.90 -8.44 12.86
N PRO A 26 6.97 -7.29 13.54
CA PRO A 26 6.01 -6.96 14.57
C PRO A 26 4.61 -6.75 13.97
N PRO A 27 3.54 -7.06 14.71
CA PRO A 27 2.17 -6.86 14.25
C PRO A 27 1.89 -5.40 13.87
N SER A 28 2.53 -4.43 14.52
CA SER A 28 2.45 -3.01 14.15
C SER A 28 3.02 -2.69 12.76
N MET A 29 4.01 -3.46 12.27
CA MET A 29 4.50 -3.32 10.88
C MET A 29 3.59 -4.01 9.88
N TRP A 30 3.00 -5.15 10.25
CA TRP A 30 1.99 -5.83 9.43
C TRP A 30 0.76 -4.97 9.24
N GLN A 31 0.21 -4.45 10.33
CA GLN A 31 -0.96 -3.59 10.30
C GLN A 31 -0.72 -2.33 9.45
N LYS A 32 0.51 -1.79 9.49
CA LYS A 32 0.90 -0.64 8.67
C LYS A 32 1.12 -0.99 7.20
N LEU A 33 1.51 -2.23 6.90
CA LEU A 33 1.56 -2.73 5.53
C LEU A 33 0.14 -2.93 4.99
N GLU A 34 -0.73 -3.59 5.75
CA GLU A 34 -2.14 -3.79 5.36
C GLU A 34 -2.83 -2.46 5.09
N ASP A 35 -2.64 -1.45 5.94
CA ASP A 35 -3.19 -0.09 5.75
C ASP A 35 -2.70 0.56 4.45
N LEU A 36 -1.41 0.42 4.12
CA LEU A 36 -0.85 0.94 2.87
C LEU A 36 -1.31 0.13 1.64
N ASP A 37 -1.46 -1.19 1.76
CA ASP A 37 -1.91 -2.07 0.67
C ASP A 37 -3.38 -1.81 0.34
N ASP A 38 -4.22 -1.62 1.36
CA ASP A 38 -5.63 -1.23 1.23
C ASP A 38 -5.77 0.17 0.61
N GLU A 39 -5.00 1.16 1.09
CA GLU A 39 -5.01 2.50 0.49
C GLU A 39 -4.54 2.48 -0.99
N LEU A 40 -3.60 1.59 -1.33
CA LEU A 40 -3.15 1.40 -2.71
C LEU A 40 -4.24 0.78 -3.58
N GLU A 41 -4.94 -0.24 -3.09
CA GLU A 41 -6.05 -0.86 -3.82
C GLU A 41 -7.17 0.14 -4.06
N GLU A 42 -7.55 0.90 -3.04
CA GLU A 42 -8.56 1.97 -3.12
C GLU A 42 -8.12 3.06 -4.11
N ALA A 43 -6.87 3.50 -4.04
CA ALA A 43 -6.34 4.51 -4.97
C ALA A 43 -6.28 3.99 -6.41
N LYS A 44 -5.93 2.71 -6.60
CA LYS A 44 -5.98 2.06 -7.92
C LYS A 44 -7.41 1.95 -8.43
N LYS A 45 -8.36 1.50 -7.61
CA LYS A 45 -9.77 1.40 -7.99
C LYS A 45 -10.39 2.76 -8.30
N ALA A 46 -10.03 3.79 -7.54
CA ALA A 46 -10.48 5.15 -7.79
C ALA A 46 -9.97 5.67 -9.15
N GLY A 47 -8.71 5.39 -9.49
CA GLY A 47 -8.13 5.77 -10.79
C GLY A 47 -8.52 4.85 -11.97
N ASP A 48 -8.89 3.59 -11.69
CA ASP A 48 -9.17 2.53 -12.67
C ASP A 48 -10.67 2.20 -12.82
N SER A 49 -11.58 2.82 -12.06
CA SER A 49 -13.02 2.56 -12.20
C SER A 49 -13.70 3.47 -13.21
N PRO A 50 -14.03 2.98 -14.42
CA PRO A 50 -15.36 3.15 -14.96
C PRO A 50 -16.30 2.12 -14.29
N LEU A 51 -17.33 2.60 -13.59
CA LEU A 51 -18.51 1.84 -13.15
C LEU A 51 -18.31 0.79 -12.03
N SER A 52 -18.78 1.17 -10.84
CA SER A 52 -19.54 0.24 -10.00
C SER A 52 -21.03 0.44 -10.34
N GLU A 53 -21.65 -0.59 -10.89
CA GLU A 53 -23.09 -0.73 -11.20
C GLU A 53 -23.91 -1.14 -9.96
#